data_AF-A0A533RU61-F1
#
_entry.id   AF-A0A533RU61-F1
#
_cell.length_a   1.000
_cell.length_b   1.000
_cell.length_c   1.000
_cell.angle_alpha   90.00
_cell.angle_beta   90.00
_cell.angle_gamma   90.00
#
_symmetry.space_group_name_H-M   'P 1'
#
loop_
_entity.id
_entity.type
_entity.pdbx_description
1 polymer ?
#
loop_
_entity_poly.entity_id
_entity_poly.type
_entity_poly.pdbx_seq_one_letter_code
_entity_poly.pdbx_strand_id
1 'polypeptide(L)'
;MGKRLVSEESINFMHTPKIDAGFGPWGEKRHYCEGWVRSEYDTYSILWHNGGTSGMKSIAAMVPEAGIGIVVLSNLYETLLPEALSRVLFDLLFGCPFRDWSRELLKIKAADANRLQDSPAPHTRPRPLALYTGTYYNCLYGPVTVAKTGCSLTITLGPKKIRSKLQQ
;
A
#
# COMPACT_ATOMS: atom_id res chain seq x y z
N MET A 1 0.14 -34.45 -1.98
CA MET A 1 1.34 -33.74 -1.48
C MET A 1 1.73 -32.66 -2.49
N GLY A 2 2.07 -31.46 -2.02
CA GLY A 2 2.50 -30.37 -2.89
C GLY A 2 3.95 -30.53 -3.34
N LYS A 3 4.24 -30.23 -4.61
CA LYS A 3 5.62 -30.16 -5.14
C LYS A 3 6.23 -28.81 -4.75
N ARG A 4 7.40 -28.81 -4.11
CA ARG A 4 8.16 -27.57 -3.84
C ARG A 4 8.61 -26.96 -5.18
N LEU A 5 8.18 -25.74 -5.45
CA LEU A 5 8.52 -25.00 -6.68
C LEU A 5 9.65 -23.99 -6.47
N VAL A 6 9.81 -23.49 -5.25
CA VAL A 6 10.76 -22.44 -4.89
C VAL A 6 11.69 -22.96 -3.80
N SER A 7 12.99 -22.69 -3.92
CA SER A 7 13.98 -23.11 -2.93
C SER A 7 13.79 -22.35 -1.60
N GLU A 8 14.29 -22.91 -0.52
CA GLU A 8 14.26 -22.25 0.79
C GLU A 8 15.14 -20.99 0.81
N GLU A 9 16.28 -21.03 0.14
CA GLU A 9 17.15 -19.88 -0.05
C GLU A 9 16.41 -18.72 -0.74
N SER A 10 15.67 -19.02 -1.81
CA SER A 10 14.88 -18.01 -2.53
C SER A 10 13.75 -17.46 -1.67
N ILE A 11 13.07 -18.30 -0.88
CA ILE A 11 12.04 -17.85 0.07
C ILE A 11 12.65 -16.92 1.13
N ASN A 12 13.78 -17.30 1.72
CA ASN A 12 14.47 -16.49 2.71
C ASN A 12 14.94 -15.15 2.13
N PHE A 13 15.48 -15.16 0.91
CA PHE A 13 15.84 -13.95 0.19
C PHE A 13 14.63 -13.02 0.01
N MET A 14 13.48 -13.57 -0.39
CA MET A 14 12.26 -12.78 -0.59
C MET A 14 11.67 -12.21 0.69
N HIS A 15 11.82 -12.90 1.82
CA HIS A 15 11.27 -12.49 3.12
C HIS A 15 12.21 -11.58 3.93
N THR A 16 13.44 -11.38 3.44
CA THR A 16 14.44 -10.55 4.12
C THR A 16 14.17 -9.06 3.86
N PRO A 17 14.09 -8.22 4.91
CA PRO A 17 14.03 -6.76 4.78
C PRO A 17 15.10 -6.20 3.83
N LYS A 18 14.68 -5.40 2.83
CA LYS A 18 15.60 -4.73 1.88
C LYS A 18 15.57 -3.22 2.02
N ILE A 19 14.38 -2.67 2.23
CA ILE A 19 14.14 -1.22 2.28
C ILE A 19 13.43 -0.90 3.58
N ASP A 20 13.95 0.07 4.32
CA ASP A 20 13.25 0.67 5.46
C ASP A 20 12.02 1.43 4.94
N ALA A 21 10.83 1.00 5.36
CA ALA A 21 9.55 1.61 4.99
C ALA A 21 9.00 2.49 6.13
N GLY A 22 9.83 2.81 7.12
CA GLY A 22 9.50 3.63 8.27
C GLY A 22 8.62 2.90 9.29
N PHE A 23 7.82 3.68 10.01
CA PHE A 23 6.94 3.18 11.05
C PHE A 23 5.49 3.11 10.56
N GLY A 24 4.80 2.04 10.94
CA GLY A 24 3.37 1.94 10.78
C GLY A 24 2.59 2.77 11.83
N PRO A 25 1.26 2.79 11.72
CA PRO A 25 0.39 3.61 12.55
C PRO A 25 0.34 3.16 14.01
N TRP A 26 0.89 1.98 14.35
CA TRP A 26 1.03 1.51 15.71
C TRP A 26 2.48 1.56 16.21
N GLY A 27 3.36 2.27 15.51
CA GLY A 27 4.77 2.37 15.84
C GLY A 27 5.57 1.10 15.47
N GLU A 28 4.95 0.14 14.78
CA GLU A 28 5.65 -1.05 14.31
C GLU A 28 6.65 -0.68 13.22
N LYS A 29 7.84 -1.26 13.25
CA LYS A 29 8.79 -1.08 12.15
C LYS A 29 8.28 -1.80 10.91
N ARG A 30 8.40 -1.16 9.76
CA ARG A 30 8.03 -1.74 8.47
C ARG A 30 9.22 -1.78 7.54
N HIS A 31 9.33 -2.89 6.83
CA HIS A 31 10.32 -3.06 5.78
C HIS A 31 9.64 -3.58 4.51
N TYR A 32 10.09 -3.11 3.35
CA TYR A 32 9.76 -3.75 2.09
C TYR A 32 10.83 -4.80 1.78
N CYS A 33 10.36 -6.01 1.49
CA CYS A 33 11.14 -7.16 1.05
C CYS A 33 10.87 -7.39 -0.45
N GLU A 34 11.24 -8.55 -1.01
CA GLU A 34 10.95 -8.81 -2.43
C GLU A 34 9.48 -9.20 -2.60
N GLY A 35 8.62 -8.22 -2.88
CA GLY A 35 7.18 -8.42 -3.09
C GLY A 35 6.38 -8.66 -1.81
N TRP A 36 6.95 -8.36 -0.64
CA TRP A 36 6.29 -8.49 0.66
C TRP A 36 6.60 -7.29 1.56
N VAL A 37 5.71 -6.99 2.48
CA VAL A 37 5.91 -6.05 3.58
C VAL A 37 6.11 -6.83 4.87
N ARG A 38 7.19 -6.56 5.61
CA ARG A 38 7.39 -7.09 6.96
C ARG A 38 7.02 -6.00 7.97
N SER A 39 6.06 -6.28 8.83
CA SER A 39 5.66 -5.44 9.96
C SER A 39 6.07 -6.12 11.27
N GLU A 40 6.92 -5.46 12.05
CA GLU A 40 7.49 -5.99 13.30
C GLU A 40 6.76 -5.42 14.51
N TYR A 41 5.84 -6.22 15.07
CA TYR A 41 5.16 -5.89 16.34
C TYR A 41 5.90 -6.56 17.51
N ASP A 42 5.65 -6.06 18.72
CA ASP A 42 6.26 -6.60 19.95
C ASP A 42 5.99 -8.10 20.15
N THR A 43 4.79 -8.57 19.77
CA THR A 43 4.36 -9.95 19.99
C THR A 43 4.79 -10.90 18.88
N TYR A 44 4.74 -10.45 17.62
CA TYR A 44 5.06 -11.25 16.45
C TYR A 44 5.31 -10.35 15.22
N SER A 45 6.13 -10.82 14.28
CA SER A 45 6.31 -10.16 12.98
C SER A 45 5.34 -10.73 11.95
N ILE A 46 4.66 -9.89 11.18
CA ILE A 46 3.85 -10.32 10.04
C ILE A 46 4.61 -10.00 8.75
N LEU A 47 4.71 -10.98 7.86
CA LEU A 47 5.01 -10.77 6.44
C LEU A 47 3.70 -10.77 5.63
N TRP A 48 3.42 -9.73 4.88
CA TRP A 48 2.13 -9.57 4.20
C TRP A 48 2.22 -8.79 2.89
N HIS A 49 1.26 -9.00 2.01
CA HIS A 49 1.02 -8.14 0.86
C HIS A 49 -0.49 -8.08 0.59
N ASN A 50 -1.00 -6.90 0.30
CA ASN A 50 -2.39 -6.72 -0.09
C ASN A 50 -2.52 -6.50 -1.61
N GLY A 51 -3.74 -6.65 -2.11
CA GLY A 51 -4.07 -6.45 -3.52
C GLY A 51 -5.44 -5.79 -3.63
N GLY A 52 -5.64 -5.00 -4.67
CA GLY A 52 -6.91 -4.34 -4.92
C GLY A 52 -7.10 -3.99 -6.39
N THR A 53 -8.30 -4.27 -6.90
CA THR A 53 -8.78 -3.82 -8.21
C THR A 53 -10.15 -3.16 -8.03
N SER A 54 -10.70 -2.58 -9.10
CA SER A 54 -12.11 -2.22 -9.12
C SER A 54 -12.95 -3.47 -8.80
N GLY A 55 -13.60 -3.48 -7.64
CA GLY A 55 -14.50 -4.56 -7.19
C GLY A 55 -13.89 -5.68 -6.35
N MET A 56 -12.56 -5.72 -6.12
CA MET A 56 -11.95 -6.78 -5.31
C MET A 56 -10.85 -6.25 -4.40
N LYS A 57 -10.70 -6.88 -3.24
CA LYS A 57 -9.65 -6.62 -2.26
C LYS A 57 -9.15 -7.94 -1.67
N SER A 58 -7.85 -8.06 -1.47
CA SER A 58 -7.23 -9.25 -0.90
C SER A 58 -6.08 -8.92 0.03
N ILE A 59 -5.79 -9.83 0.96
CA ILE A 59 -4.53 -9.85 1.69
C ILE A 59 -4.03 -11.30 1.81
N ALA A 60 -2.73 -11.47 1.61
CA ALA A 60 -1.99 -12.64 2.07
C ALA A 60 -1.05 -12.18 3.18
N ALA A 61 -1.11 -12.83 4.34
CA ALA A 61 -0.32 -12.47 5.51
C ALA A 61 0.12 -13.74 6.24
N MET A 62 1.32 -13.73 6.80
CA MET A 62 1.90 -14.89 7.48
C MET A 62 2.83 -14.48 8.60
N VAL A 63 2.95 -15.36 9.60
CA VAL A 63 3.99 -15.32 10.64
C VAL A 63 4.86 -16.55 10.43
N PRO A 64 5.93 -16.44 9.62
CA PRO A 64 6.78 -17.58 9.24
C PRO A 64 7.31 -18.35 10.44
N GLU A 65 7.69 -17.63 11.50
CA GLU A 65 8.27 -18.18 12.73
C GLU A 65 7.27 -19.07 13.49
N ALA A 66 5.97 -18.88 13.28
CA ALA A 66 4.90 -19.69 13.85
C ALA A 66 4.34 -20.73 12.86
N GLY A 67 4.77 -20.72 11.59
CA GLY A 67 4.21 -21.59 10.56
C GLY A 67 2.75 -21.31 10.21
N ILE A 68 2.27 -20.08 10.45
CA ILE A 68 0.87 -19.68 10.27
C ILE A 68 0.75 -18.71 9.09
N GLY A 69 -0.23 -18.96 8.21
CA GLY A 69 -0.58 -18.06 7.10
C GLY A 69 -2.10 -17.88 6.99
N ILE A 70 -2.51 -16.68 6.63
CA ILE A 70 -3.90 -16.26 6.45
C ILE A 70 -4.03 -15.58 5.10
N VAL A 71 -5.02 -16.01 4.32
CA VAL A 71 -5.43 -15.34 3.09
C VAL A 71 -6.89 -14.95 3.21
N VAL A 72 -7.19 -13.68 2.96
CA VAL A 72 -8.56 -13.17 2.94
C VAL A 72 -8.83 -12.52 1.60
N LEU A 73 -9.92 -12.93 0.96
CA LEU A 73 -10.39 -12.41 -0.32
C LEU A 73 -11.77 -11.78 -0.14
N SER A 74 -12.00 -10.66 -0.81
CA SER A 74 -13.28 -9.96 -0.81
C SER A 74 -13.60 -9.43 -2.20
N ASN A 75 -14.88 -9.50 -2.57
CA ASN A 75 -15.47 -8.88 -3.76
C ASN A 75 -16.02 -7.47 -3.46
N LEU A 76 -15.39 -6.77 -2.52
CA LEU A 76 -15.70 -5.38 -2.18
C LEU A 76 -14.54 -4.47 -2.60
N TYR A 77 -14.88 -3.26 -3.00
CA TYR A 77 -13.93 -2.20 -3.34
C TYR A 77 -13.78 -1.20 -2.20
N GLU A 78 -12.63 -0.52 -2.11
CA GLU A 78 -12.35 0.52 -1.11
C GLU A 78 -12.57 0.13 0.36
N THR A 79 -12.42 -1.16 0.66
CA THR A 79 -12.56 -1.69 2.03
C THR A 79 -11.20 -2.03 2.65
N LEU A 80 -11.13 -1.99 3.98
CA LEU A 80 -10.04 -2.53 4.80
C LEU A 80 -10.45 -3.83 5.52
N LEU A 81 -11.58 -4.43 5.11
CA LEU A 81 -12.11 -5.65 5.70
C LEU A 81 -11.10 -6.81 5.67
N PRO A 82 -10.42 -7.14 4.54
CA PRO A 82 -9.46 -8.24 4.51
C PRO A 82 -8.32 -8.03 5.51
N GLU A 83 -7.77 -6.83 5.58
CA GLU A 83 -6.73 -6.45 6.53
C GLU A 83 -7.21 -6.60 7.98
N ALA A 84 -8.37 -6.02 8.33
CA ALA A 84 -8.93 -6.10 9.67
C ALA A 84 -9.18 -7.54 10.11
N LEU A 85 -9.77 -8.36 9.24
CA LEU A 85 -10.06 -9.75 9.54
C LEU A 85 -8.78 -10.57 9.74
N SER A 86 -7.76 -10.36 8.91
CA SER A 86 -6.47 -11.03 9.09
C SER A 86 -5.83 -10.73 10.45
N ARG A 87 -5.94 -9.49 10.94
CA ARG A 87 -5.40 -9.07 12.24
C ARG A 87 -6.17 -9.65 13.42
N VAL A 88 -7.51 -9.66 13.35
CA VAL A 88 -8.34 -10.34 14.36
C VAL A 88 -7.97 -11.81 14.47
N LEU A 89 -7.80 -12.50 13.33
CA LEU A 89 -7.45 -13.91 13.31
C LEU A 89 -6.05 -14.18 13.88
N PHE A 90 -5.04 -13.36 13.57
CA PHE A 90 -3.73 -13.48 14.21
C PHE A 90 -3.80 -13.25 15.71
N ASP A 91 -4.48 -12.19 16.16
CA ASP A 91 -4.62 -11.91 17.59
C ASP A 91 -5.30 -13.07 18.34
N LEU A 92 -6.32 -13.70 17.74
CA LEU A 92 -6.94 -14.90 18.29
C LEU A 92 -5.96 -16.08 18.38
N LEU A 93 -5.17 -16.33 17.33
CA LEU A 93 -4.21 -17.43 17.29
C LEU A 93 -3.06 -17.25 18.29
N PHE A 94 -2.65 -16.00 18.55
CA PHE A 94 -1.59 -15.68 19.51
C PHE A 94 -2.12 -15.31 20.91
N GLY A 95 -3.42 -15.48 21.17
CA GLY A 95 -4.02 -15.21 22.49
C GLY A 95 -3.94 -13.74 22.93
N CYS A 96 -3.87 -12.80 21.98
CA CYS A 96 -3.89 -11.38 22.27
C CYS A 96 -5.28 -10.92 22.72
N PRO A 97 -5.38 -9.87 23.58
CA PRO A 97 -6.67 -9.30 23.97
C PRO A 97 -7.49 -8.86 22.77
N PHE A 98 -8.82 -8.99 22.86
CA PHE A 98 -9.70 -8.56 21.78
C PHE A 98 -9.47 -7.08 21.44
N ARG A 99 -9.17 -6.84 20.16
CA ARG A 99 -9.04 -5.50 19.60
C ARG A 99 -9.94 -5.38 18.37
N ASP A 100 -10.71 -4.30 18.34
CA ASP A 100 -11.55 -3.98 17.19
C ASP A 100 -10.72 -3.35 16.07
N TRP A 101 -10.04 -4.20 15.30
CA TRP A 101 -9.20 -3.78 14.18
C TRP A 101 -9.98 -3.05 13.08
N SER A 102 -11.26 -3.35 12.91
CA SER A 102 -12.11 -2.67 11.92
C SER A 102 -12.21 -1.18 12.25
N ARG A 103 -12.59 -0.86 13.50
CA ARG A 103 -12.70 0.52 13.97
C ARG A 103 -11.36 1.25 13.94
N GLU A 104 -10.27 0.60 14.34
CA GLU A 104 -8.94 1.21 14.36
C GLU A 104 -8.45 1.55 12.94
N LEU A 105 -8.61 0.61 12.00
CA LEU A 105 -8.24 0.83 10.60
C LEU A 105 -9.11 1.88 9.91
N LEU A 106 -10.42 1.94 10.22
CA LEU A 106 -11.29 2.97 9.69
C LEU A 106 -10.93 4.37 10.19
N LYS A 107 -10.51 4.52 11.45
CA LYS A 107 -9.98 5.80 11.98
C LYS A 107 -8.74 6.24 11.21
N ILE A 108 -7.79 5.33 10.96
CA ILE A 108 -6.58 5.62 10.19
C ILE A 108 -6.95 6.04 8.77
N LYS A 109 -7.83 5.28 8.10
CA LYS A 109 -8.31 5.60 6.75
C LYS A 109 -8.94 7.00 6.67
N ALA A 110 -9.75 7.36 7.66
CA ALA A 110 -10.37 8.68 7.73
C ALA A 110 -9.32 9.80 7.96
N ALA A 111 -8.34 9.56 8.84
CA ALA A 111 -7.26 10.51 9.08
C ALA A 111 -6.38 10.72 7.83
N ASP A 112 -6.06 9.65 7.10
CA ASP A 112 -5.30 9.73 5.85
C ASP A 112 -6.09 10.47 4.75
N ALA A 113 -7.40 10.25 4.66
CA ALA A 113 -8.26 10.99 3.73
C ALA A 113 -8.24 12.50 4.00
N ASN A 114 -8.16 12.90 5.28
CA ASN A 114 -8.02 14.30 5.66
C ASN A 114 -6.60 14.83 5.39
N ARG A 115 -5.56 14.01 5.61
CA ARG A 115 -4.16 14.40 5.35
C ARG A 115 -3.87 14.67 3.87
N LEU A 116 -4.56 13.98 2.96
CA LEU A 116 -4.47 14.28 1.52
C LEU A 116 -5.07 15.65 1.15
N GLN A 117 -5.92 16.23 2.00
CA GLN A 117 -6.44 17.58 1.80
C GLN A 117 -5.42 18.63 2.27
N ASP A 118 -4.71 18.35 3.35
CA ASP A 118 -3.65 19.19 3.91
C ASP A 118 -2.29 18.79 3.33
N SER A 119 -2.06 19.13 2.06
CA SER A 119 -0.73 18.92 1.45
C SER A 119 0.33 19.63 2.30
N PRO A 120 1.37 18.92 2.76
CA PRO A 120 2.39 19.52 3.60
C PRO A 120 3.04 20.69 2.86
N ALA A 121 3.32 21.78 3.61
CA ALA A 121 3.99 22.94 3.05
C ALA A 121 5.27 22.47 2.31
N PRO A 122 5.50 22.89 1.05
CA PRO A 122 6.63 22.40 0.29
C PRO A 122 7.94 22.61 1.05
N HIS A 123 8.71 21.55 1.26
CA HIS A 123 10.04 21.66 1.88
C HIS A 123 10.98 22.59 1.10
N THR A 124 10.71 22.76 -0.20
CA THR A 124 11.39 23.70 -1.09
C THR A 124 10.36 24.43 -1.92
N ARG A 125 10.63 25.70 -2.26
CA ARG A 125 9.74 26.47 -3.15
C ARG A 125 9.52 25.70 -4.46
N PRO A 126 8.26 25.53 -4.93
CA PRO A 126 7.98 24.90 -6.21
C PRO A 126 8.72 25.61 -7.32
N ARG A 127 9.24 24.83 -8.29
CA ARG A 127 9.83 25.41 -9.49
C ARG A 127 8.73 26.03 -10.37
N PRO A 128 9.07 26.93 -11.31
CA PRO A 128 8.09 27.47 -12.25
C PRO A 128 7.30 26.36 -12.97
N LEU A 129 5.97 26.48 -12.99
CA LEU A 129 5.07 25.46 -13.56
C LEU A 129 5.40 25.05 -14.99
N ALA A 130 5.97 25.97 -15.79
CA ALA A 130 6.39 25.71 -17.17
C ALA A 130 7.41 24.55 -17.27
N LEU A 131 8.24 24.34 -16.25
CA LEU A 131 9.24 23.27 -16.25
C LEU A 131 8.64 21.87 -16.13
N TYR A 132 7.38 21.76 -15.71
CA TYR A 132 6.66 20.49 -15.62
C TYR A 132 5.79 20.23 -16.85
N THR A 133 5.77 21.16 -17.82
CA THR A 133 4.97 20.98 -19.05
C THR A 133 5.73 20.16 -20.07
N GLY A 134 5.03 19.29 -20.78
CA GLY A 134 5.62 18.40 -21.77
C GLY A 134 4.77 17.16 -22.01
N THR A 135 5.21 16.34 -22.96
CA THR A 135 4.66 14.99 -23.15
C THR A 135 5.66 13.98 -22.60
N TYR A 136 5.23 13.24 -21.59
CA TYR A 136 5.96 12.15 -20.98
C TYR A 136 5.51 10.84 -21.61
N TYR A 137 6.40 9.86 -21.70
CA TYR A 137 6.10 8.59 -22.33
C TYR A 137 6.36 7.44 -21.38
N ASN A 138 5.42 6.49 -21.36
CA ASN A 138 5.56 5.22 -20.67
C ASN A 138 5.08 4.09 -21.60
N CYS A 139 5.79 2.96 -21.61
CA CYS A 139 5.47 1.83 -22.49
C CYS A 139 4.10 1.20 -22.22
N LEU A 140 3.62 1.23 -20.96
CA LEU A 140 2.35 0.66 -20.56
C LEU A 140 1.19 1.66 -20.77
N TYR A 141 1.40 2.92 -20.37
CA TYR A 141 0.33 3.93 -20.37
C TYR A 141 0.29 4.83 -21.62
N GLY A 142 1.32 4.77 -22.47
CA GLY A 142 1.46 5.62 -23.65
C GLY A 142 1.85 7.06 -23.30
N PRO A 143 1.54 8.04 -24.19
CA PRO A 143 1.87 9.44 -23.95
C PRO A 143 0.96 10.06 -22.88
N VAL A 144 1.57 10.85 -22.00
CA VAL A 144 0.93 11.64 -20.96
C VAL A 144 1.33 13.08 -21.14
N THR A 145 0.37 13.95 -21.45
CA THR A 145 0.66 15.38 -21.67
C THR A 145 0.31 16.18 -20.43
N VAL A 146 1.30 16.92 -19.92
CA VAL A 146 1.13 17.92 -18.86
C VAL A 146 1.17 19.30 -19.48
N ALA A 147 0.10 20.06 -19.31
CA ALA A 147 -0.03 21.41 -19.86
C ALA A 147 -0.37 22.41 -18.76
N LYS A 148 0.13 23.64 -18.89
CA LYS A 148 -0.26 24.74 -18.02
C LYS A 148 -1.62 25.28 -18.45
N THR A 149 -2.54 25.40 -17.50
CA THR A 149 -3.86 26.02 -17.70
C THR A 149 -4.06 27.04 -16.59
N GLY A 150 -3.91 28.32 -16.94
CA GLY A 150 -3.90 29.43 -15.97
C GLY A 150 -2.76 29.28 -14.95
N CYS A 151 -3.12 29.28 -13.66
CA CYS A 151 -2.19 29.07 -12.54
C CYS A 151 -2.06 27.59 -12.11
N SER A 152 -2.55 26.64 -12.91
CA SER A 152 -2.54 25.21 -12.59
C SER A 152 -1.97 24.36 -13.73
N LEU A 153 -1.72 23.08 -13.46
CA LEU A 153 -1.35 22.09 -14.46
C LEU A 153 -2.53 21.15 -14.72
N THR A 154 -2.69 20.74 -15.97
CA THR A 154 -3.68 19.75 -16.40
C THR A 154 -2.94 18.57 -17.00
N ILE A 155 -3.30 17.36 -16.58
CA ILE A 155 -2.78 16.11 -17.15
C ILE A 155 -3.80 15.53 -18.14
N THR A 156 -3.32 15.05 -19.28
CA THR A 156 -4.12 14.33 -20.29
C THR A 156 -3.57 12.92 -20.47
N LEU A 157 -4.43 11.91 -20.28
CA LEU A 157 -4.05 10.50 -20.24
C LEU A 157 -4.81 9.67 -21.29
N GLY A 158 -4.06 8.79 -21.97
CA GLY A 158 -4.60 7.72 -22.81
C GLY A 158 -5.32 8.17 -24.09
N PRO A 159 -5.77 7.22 -24.92
CA PRO A 159 -6.38 7.50 -26.22
C PRO A 159 -7.72 8.25 -26.11
N LYS A 160 -8.45 8.06 -25.00
CA LYS A 160 -9.68 8.81 -24.69
C LYS A 160 -9.43 10.26 -24.24
N LYS A 161 -8.16 10.67 -24.10
CA LYS A 161 -7.75 12.01 -23.67
C LYS A 161 -8.44 12.45 -22.38
N ILE A 162 -8.45 11.59 -21.37
CA ILE A 162 -9.02 11.90 -20.06
C ILE A 162 -8.20 13.05 -19.47
N ARG A 163 -8.88 14.14 -19.10
CA ARG A 163 -8.25 15.33 -18.52
C ARG A 163 -8.55 15.44 -17.04
N SER A 164 -7.53 15.72 -16.25
CA SER A 164 -7.70 16.05 -14.84
C SER A 164 -6.78 17.20 -14.44
N LYS A 165 -7.21 17.99 -13.47
CA LYS A 165 -6.41 19.07 -12.89
C LYS A 165 -5.42 18.45 -11.90
N LEU A 166 -4.14 18.79 -12.02
CA LEU A 166 -3.14 18.44 -11.01
C LEU A 166 -3.29 19.41 -9.83
N GLN A 167 -3.57 18.87 -8.66
CA GLN A 167 -3.52 19.63 -7.41
C GLN A 167 -2.05 19.91 -7.07
N GLN A 168 -1.77 21.13 -6.62
CA GLN A 168 -0.46 21.53 -6.10
C GLN A 168 -0.33 21.13 -4.64
#